data_AF-A0A1A8P828-F1
#
_entry.id   AF-A0A1A8P828-F1
#
_cell.length_a   1.000
_cell.length_b   1.000
_cell.length_c   1.000
_cell.angle_alpha   90.00
_cell.angle_beta   90.00
_cell.angle_gamma   90.00
#
_symmetry.space_group_name_H-M   'P 1'
#
loop_
_entity.id
_entity.type
_entity.pdbx_description
1 polymer ?
#
loop_
_entity_poly.entity_id
_entity_poly.type
_entity_poly.pdbx_seq_one_letter_code
_entity_poly.pdbx_strand_id
1 'polypeptide(L)'
;VLSKNKVCLLDVQPHTIKHLRTAEMKPFVVFVKPPTIDRLRETRKSAKIISSKDDKGSAKSFTEEDFQDMMNTAQTMESQYGYLFDKVIVNDDLSTAFNELLLALKEVETQTHWVPVCWTHS
;
A
#
# COMPACT_ATOMS: atom_id res chain seq x y z
N VAL A 1 -9.81 -17.95 -0.68
CA VAL A 1 -10.30 -16.56 -0.46
C VAL A 1 -11.40 -16.25 -1.47
N LEU A 2 -11.10 -16.35 -2.77
CA LEU A 2 -12.07 -16.17 -3.86
C LEU A 2 -13.30 -17.08 -3.76
N SER A 3 -13.12 -18.38 -3.45
CA SER A 3 -14.22 -19.33 -3.23
C SER A 3 -15.16 -18.99 -2.06
N LYS A 4 -14.78 -18.04 -1.20
CA LYS A 4 -15.58 -17.59 -0.05
C LYS A 4 -16.15 -16.17 -0.25
N ASN A 5 -16.10 -15.64 -1.48
CA ASN A 5 -16.52 -14.28 -1.82
C ASN A 5 -15.86 -13.20 -0.94
N LYS A 6 -14.55 -13.35 -0.70
CA LYS A 6 -13.75 -12.40 0.07
C LYS A 6 -12.67 -11.80 -0.83
N VAL A 7 -12.27 -10.57 -0.51
CA VAL A 7 -11.12 -9.91 -1.13
C VAL A 7 -9.83 -10.46 -0.52
N CYS A 8 -8.84 -10.73 -1.36
CA CYS A 8 -7.50 -11.13 -0.92
C CYS A 8 -6.63 -9.89 -0.75
N LEU A 9 -6.24 -9.58 0.48
CA LEU A 9 -5.27 -8.53 0.77
C LEU A 9 -3.88 -9.16 0.88
N LEU A 10 -2.93 -8.67 0.09
CA LEU A 10 -1.56 -9.14 0.07
C LEU A 10 -0.62 -7.97 0.40
N ASP A 11 0.16 -8.14 1.48
CA ASP A 11 1.29 -7.27 1.79
C ASP A 11 2.56 -7.91 1.23
N VAL A 12 3.12 -7.33 0.18
CA VAL A 12 4.23 -7.92 -0.59
C VAL A 12 5.29 -6.89 -0.93
N GLN A 13 6.53 -7.36 -1.08
CA GLN A 13 7.62 -6.53 -1.57
C GLN A 13 7.42 -6.16 -3.05
N PRO A 14 7.83 -4.96 -3.50
CA PRO A 14 7.52 -4.47 -4.85
C PRO A 14 7.99 -5.36 -6.00
N HIS A 15 9.14 -6.02 -5.85
CA HIS A 15 9.68 -6.91 -6.88
C HIS A 15 8.80 -8.15 -7.12
N THR A 16 7.96 -8.53 -6.16
CA THR A 16 7.04 -9.67 -6.28
C THR A 16 5.82 -9.35 -7.14
N ILE A 17 5.45 -8.08 -7.29
CA ILE A 17 4.24 -7.64 -8.01
C ILE A 17 4.21 -8.18 -9.45
N LYS A 18 5.37 -8.21 -10.13
CA LYS A 18 5.48 -8.73 -11.50
C LYS A 18 5.05 -10.20 -11.62
N HIS A 19 5.32 -11.00 -10.58
CA HIS A 19 4.93 -12.41 -10.54
C HIS A 19 3.45 -12.60 -10.22
N LEU A 20 2.82 -11.63 -9.55
CA LEU A 20 1.40 -11.63 -9.23
C LEU A 20 0.53 -11.10 -10.38
N ARG A 21 1.11 -10.38 -11.34
CA ARG A 21 0.41 -9.82 -12.52
C ARG A 21 0.11 -10.91 -13.55
N THR A 22 -0.81 -11.80 -13.20
CA THR A 22 -1.29 -12.91 -14.05
C THR A 22 -2.79 -12.79 -14.33
N ALA A 23 -3.27 -13.51 -15.35
CA ALA A 23 -4.68 -13.56 -15.73
C ALA A 23 -5.60 -14.17 -14.64
N GLU A 24 -5.02 -15.00 -13.76
CA GLU A 24 -5.73 -15.60 -12.63
C GLU A 24 -5.86 -14.62 -11.47
N MET A 25 -4.77 -13.93 -11.11
CA MET A 25 -4.75 -13.08 -9.92
C MET A 25 -5.28 -11.67 -10.16
N LYS A 26 -5.01 -11.09 -11.34
CA LYS A 26 -5.45 -9.73 -11.74
C LYS A 26 -5.37 -8.72 -10.60
N PRO A 27 -4.19 -8.54 -9.96
CA PRO A 27 -4.08 -7.75 -8.75
C PRO A 27 -4.36 -6.27 -9.03
N PHE A 28 -5.09 -5.63 -8.12
CA PHE A 28 -5.18 -4.17 -8.05
C PHE A 28 -4.17 -3.67 -7.02
N VAL A 29 -3.16 -2.96 -7.49
CA VAL A 29 -1.97 -2.59 -6.71
C VAL A 29 -2.14 -1.18 -6.15
N VAL A 30 -2.29 -1.09 -4.83
CA VAL A 30 -2.37 0.19 -4.11
C VAL A 30 -1.05 0.47 -3.42
N PHE A 31 -0.42 1.58 -3.76
CA PHE A 31 0.74 2.09 -3.03
C PHE A 31 0.29 3.12 -1.99
N VAL A 32 0.48 2.80 -0.71
CA VAL A 32 0.20 3.70 0.40
C VAL A 32 1.48 4.45 0.76
N LYS A 33 1.56 5.72 0.37
CA LYS A 33 2.75 6.53 0.60
C LYS A 33 2.62 7.40 1.86
N PRO A 34 3.75 7.70 2.54
CA PRO A 34 3.72 8.65 3.63
C PRO A 34 3.29 10.04 3.15
N PRO A 35 2.70 10.87 4.03
CA PRO A 35 2.52 12.28 3.78
C PRO A 35 3.88 13.00 3.81
N THR A 36 3.89 14.30 3.60
CA THR A 36 5.11 15.13 3.73
C THR A 36 5.79 14.92 5.08
N ILE A 37 7.12 15.07 5.13
CA ILE A 37 7.90 14.90 6.36
C ILE A 37 7.40 15.77 7.53
N ASP A 38 6.96 17.01 7.26
CA ASP A 38 6.40 17.89 8.29
C ASP A 38 5.12 17.32 8.90
N ARG A 39 4.24 16.76 8.05
CA ARG A 39 3.03 16.06 8.49
C ARG A 39 3.34 14.76 9.22
N LEU A 40 4.37 14.01 8.84
CA LEU A 40 4.83 12.85 9.61
C LEU A 40 5.24 13.26 11.03
N ARG A 41 6.03 14.33 11.16
CA ARG A 41 6.45 14.87 12.47
C ARG A 41 5.26 15.31 13.31
N GLU A 42 4.25 15.92 12.71
CA GLU A 42 3.06 16.36 13.45
C GLU A 42 2.19 15.18 13.89
N THR A 43 1.92 14.25 12.98
CA THR A 43 0.92 13.17 13.17
C THR A 43 1.48 11.96 13.93
N ARG A 44 2.79 11.70 13.87
CA ARG A 44 3.38 10.43 14.33
C ARG A 44 4.42 10.56 15.44
N LYS A 45 4.71 11.76 15.95
CA LYS A 45 5.66 11.95 17.08
C LYS A 45 5.30 11.19 18.35
N SER A 46 3.99 11.01 18.58
CA SER A 46 3.45 10.27 19.72
C SER A 46 2.99 8.85 19.34
N ALA A 47 3.06 8.50 18.06
CA ALA A 47 2.65 7.20 17.56
C ALA A 47 3.71 6.16 17.94
N LYS A 48 3.22 5.02 18.41
CA LYS A 48 4.03 3.88 18.84
C LYS A 48 4.25 2.98 17.63
N ILE A 49 5.50 2.65 17.31
CA ILE A 49 5.81 1.65 16.28
C ILE A 49 5.29 0.30 16.78
N ILE A 50 4.33 -0.27 16.05
CA ILE A 50 3.84 -1.62 16.30
C ILE A 50 4.83 -2.58 15.63
N SER A 51 5.91 -2.92 16.33
CA SER A 51 6.83 -3.97 15.86
C SER A 51 6.10 -5.32 15.92
N SER A 52 6.04 -6.02 14.78
CA SER A 52 5.42 -7.34 14.62
C SER A 52 6.30 -8.51 15.09
N LYS A 53 7.33 -8.26 15.90
CA LYS A 53 8.14 -9.29 16.55
C LYS A 53 8.03 -9.17 18.06
N ASP A 54 7.60 -10.28 18.67
CA ASP A 54 7.50 -10.67 20.08
C ASP A 54 8.49 -10.02 21.07
N ASP A 55 8.47 -8.70 21.23
CA ASP A 55 9.25 -8.01 22.24
C ASP A 55 8.30 -7.22 23.15
N LYS A 56 7.86 -7.91 24.20
CA LYS A 56 7.12 -7.33 25.32
C LYS A 56 8.02 -6.28 25.98
N GLY A 57 7.89 -5.00 25.63
CA GLY A 57 8.37 -3.96 26.55
C GLY A 57 8.52 -2.53 26.06
N SER A 58 8.83 -2.25 24.80
CA SER A 58 8.96 -0.84 24.39
C SER A 58 8.49 -0.62 22.97
N ALA A 59 7.28 -0.08 22.86
CA ALA A 59 6.93 0.60 21.63
C ALA A 59 7.87 1.79 21.45
N LYS A 60 8.84 1.68 20.54
CA LYS A 60 9.67 2.80 20.16
C LYS A 60 8.81 3.88 19.52
N SER A 61 9.01 5.13 19.95
CA SER A 61 8.56 6.29 19.20
C SER A 61 9.38 6.39 17.91
N PHE A 62 8.79 6.94 16.86
CA PHE A 62 9.53 7.28 15.65
C PHE A 62 10.64 8.30 15.96
N THR A 63 11.82 8.10 15.37
CA THR A 63 12.90 9.09 15.33
C THR A 63 12.85 9.92 14.04
N GLU A 64 13.68 10.95 13.94
CA GLU A 64 13.79 11.74 12.70
C GLU A 64 14.39 10.90 11.56
N GLU A 65 15.34 10.02 11.87
CA GLU A 65 15.91 9.07 10.93
C GLU A 65 14.84 8.13 10.39
N ASP A 66 13.94 7.62 11.23
CA ASP A 66 12.82 6.77 10.78
C ASP A 66 11.93 7.51 9.76
N PHE A 67 11.65 8.80 9.98
CA PHE A 67 10.86 9.60 9.04
C PHE A 67 11.60 9.81 7.72
N GLN A 68 12.90 10.11 7.78
CA GLN A 68 13.71 10.29 6.58
C GLN A 68 13.84 8.99 5.78
N ASP A 69 14.03 7.86 6.45
CA ASP A 69 14.10 6.53 5.83
C ASP A 69 12.77 6.16 5.19
N MET A 70 11.64 6.47 5.84
CA MET A 70 10.31 6.28 5.27
C MET A 70 10.11 7.10 3.99
N MET A 71 10.51 8.37 3.99
CA MET A 71 10.45 9.24 2.81
C MET A 71 11.34 8.74 1.68
N ASN A 72 12.59 8.38 1.98
CA ASN A 72 13.55 7.88 0.99
C ASN A 72 13.08 6.56 0.36
N THR A 73 12.55 5.67 1.19
CA THR A 73 12.02 4.37 0.74
C THR A 73 10.80 4.58 -0.16
N ALA A 74 9.89 5.48 0.22
CA ALA A 74 8.72 5.81 -0.58
C ALA A 74 9.10 6.40 -1.94
N GLN A 75 10.02 7.36 -1.96
CA GLN A 75 10.51 7.99 -3.19
C GLN A 75 11.21 6.97 -4.11
N THR A 76 12.05 6.11 -3.55
CA THR A 76 12.72 5.04 -4.30
C THR A 76 11.71 4.08 -4.90
N MET A 77 10.69 3.70 -4.12
CA MET A 77 9.65 2.78 -4.56
C MET A 77 8.79 3.37 -5.70
N GLU A 78 8.39 4.63 -5.57
CA GLU A 78 7.63 5.35 -6.60
C GLU A 78 8.45 5.50 -7.89
N SER A 79 9.74 5.85 -7.77
CA SER A 79 10.63 5.97 -8.94
C SER A 79 10.90 4.65 -9.65
N GLN A 80 11.07 3.54 -8.92
CA GLN A 80 11.45 2.25 -9.50
C GLN A 80 10.26 1.39 -9.92
N TYR A 81 9.13 1.51 -9.23
CA TYR A 81 7.98 0.61 -9.39
C TYR A 81 6.66 1.34 -9.63
N GLY A 82 6.66 2.68 -9.72
CA GLY A 82 5.43 3.47 -9.87
C GLY A 82 4.54 3.05 -11.04
N TYR A 83 5.13 2.55 -12.14
CA TYR A 83 4.40 2.01 -13.29
C TYR A 83 3.59 0.73 -13.00
N LEU A 84 3.80 0.11 -11.84
CA LEU A 84 3.06 -1.08 -11.40
C LEU A 84 1.86 -0.73 -10.51
N PHE A 85 1.72 0.52 -10.06
CA PHE A 85 0.67 0.94 -9.14
C PHE A 85 -0.57 1.37 -9.90
N ASP A 86 -1.72 0.81 -9.54
CA ASP A 86 -3.02 1.20 -10.09
C ASP A 86 -3.59 2.41 -9.34
N LYS A 87 -3.23 2.56 -8.05
CA LYS A 87 -3.61 3.72 -7.23
C LYS A 87 -2.53 4.07 -6.22
N VAL A 88 -2.36 5.37 -5.96
CA VAL A 88 -1.51 5.90 -4.91
C VAL A 88 -2.38 6.62 -3.88
N ILE A 89 -2.26 6.24 -2.61
CA ILE A 89 -3.00 6.86 -1.49
C ILE A 89 -1.99 7.47 -0.53
N VAL A 90 -2.22 8.71 -0.12
CA VAL A 90 -1.38 9.40 0.88
C VAL A 90 -1.93 9.13 2.27
N ASN A 91 -1.12 8.55 3.15
CA ASN A 91 -1.50 8.23 4.53
C ASN A 91 -1.34 9.43 5.48
N ASP A 92 -2.01 10.53 5.19
CA ASP A 92 -2.04 11.71 6.07
C ASP A 92 -3.07 11.51 7.20
N ASP A 93 -4.36 11.65 6.86
CA ASP A 93 -5.48 11.31 7.73
C ASP A 93 -5.95 9.88 7.49
N LEU A 94 -5.99 9.08 8.55
CA LEU A 94 -6.33 7.66 8.47
C LEU A 94 -7.76 7.45 7.95
N SER A 95 -8.71 8.29 8.36
CA SER A 95 -10.11 8.16 7.95
C SER A 95 -10.26 8.42 6.45
N THR A 96 -9.60 9.47 5.97
CA THR A 96 -9.60 9.87 4.55
C THR A 96 -8.92 8.82 3.69
N ALA A 97 -7.71 8.38 4.06
CA ALA A 97 -6.98 7.33 3.33
C ALA A 97 -7.76 6.00 3.30
N PHE A 98 -8.41 5.64 4.40
CA PHE A 98 -9.24 4.45 4.47
C PHE A 98 -10.49 4.55 3.58
N ASN A 99 -11.18 5.70 3.61
CA ASN A 99 -12.31 5.93 2.73
C ASN A 99 -11.91 5.91 1.25
N GLU A 100 -10.74 6.47 0.91
CA GLU A 100 -10.20 6.41 -0.44
C GLU A 100 -9.92 4.96 -0.89
N LEU A 101 -9.38 4.12 0.01
CA LEU A 101 -9.17 2.70 -0.25
C LEU A 101 -10.49 1.95 -0.47
N LEU A 102 -11.52 2.23 0.35
CA LEU A 102 -12.84 1.64 0.20
C LEU A 102 -13.51 2.03 -1.13
N LEU A 103 -13.37 3.30 -1.52
CA LEU A 103 -13.88 3.78 -2.81
C LEU A 103 -13.19 3.07 -3.98
N ALA A 104 -11.85 2.95 -3.94
CA ALA A 104 -11.10 2.23 -4.95
C ALA A 104 -11.52 0.76 -5.05
N LEU A 105 -11.73 0.09 -3.91
CA LEU A 105 -12.21 -1.29 -3.91
C LEU A 105 -13.59 -1.41 -4.56
N LYS A 106 -14.51 -0.50 -4.24
CA LYS A 106 -15.85 -0.47 -4.84
C LYS A 106 -15.80 -0.21 -6.35
N GLU A 107 -14.92 0.68 -6.80
CA GLU A 107 -14.71 0.95 -8.23
C GLU A 107 -14.19 -0.31 -8.92
N VAL A 108 -13.20 -1.00 -8.36
CA VAL A 108 -12.65 -2.26 -8.87
C VAL A 108 -13.73 -3.33 -9.06
N GLU A 109 -14.68 -3.42 -8.13
CA GLU A 109 -15.78 -4.39 -8.17
C GLU A 109 -16.90 -4.03 -9.16
N THR A 110 -17.09 -2.74 -9.46
CA THR A 110 -18.28 -2.26 -10.21
C THR A 110 -17.99 -1.74 -11.61
N GLN A 111 -16.76 -1.30 -11.87
CA GLN A 111 -16.37 -0.69 -13.13
C GLN A 111 -15.55 -1.65 -14.01
N THR A 112 -15.53 -1.37 -15.31
CA THR A 112 -14.66 -2.07 -16.25
C THR A 112 -13.24 -1.52 -16.18
N HIS A 113 -12.25 -2.41 -16.12
CA HIS A 113 -10.84 -2.03 -16.01
C HIS A 113 -10.03 -2.52 -17.20
N TRP A 114 -8.96 -1.77 -17.53
CA TRP A 114 -7.99 -2.20 -18.51
C TRP A 114 -7.20 -3.39 -17.99
N VAL A 115 -7.16 -4.45 -18.78
CA VAL A 115 -6.29 -5.61 -18.53
C VAL A 115 -5.37 -5.82 -19.74
N PRO A 116 -4.15 -6.34 -19.53
CA PRO A 116 -3.31 -6.82 -20.62
C PRO A 116 -4.07 -7.79 -21.53
N VAL A 117 -3.92 -7.67 -22.84
CA VAL A 117 -4.55 -8.57 -23.83
C VAL A 117 -4.15 -10.03 -23.58
N CYS A 118 -2.92 -10.28 -23.11
CA CYS A 118 -2.51 -11.64 -22.75
C CYS A 118 -3.34 -12.27 -21.61
N TRP A 119 -4.12 -11.48 -20.85
CA TRP A 119 -5.03 -11.97 -19.82
C TRP A 119 -6.43 -12.33 -20.32
N THR A 120 -6.77 -12.01 -21.58
CA THR A 120 -8.09 -12.30 -22.16
C THR A 120 -8.17 -13.67 -22.85
N HIS A 121 -7.05 -14.37 -22.97
CA HIS A 121 -6.95 -15.67 -23.66
C HIS A 121 -6.77 -16.86 -22.69
N SER A 122 -7.11 -16.68 -21.41
CA SER A 122 -7.11 -17.74 -20.38
C SER A 122 -8.50 -18.32 -20.17
#